data_AF-A0A3P7FVA7-F1
#
_entry.id   AF-A0A3P7FVA7-F1
#
_cell.length_a   1.000
_cell.length_b   1.000
_cell.length_c   1.000
_cell.angle_alpha   90.00
_cell.angle_beta   90.00
_cell.angle_gamma   90.00
#
_symmetry.space_group_name_H-M   'P 1'
#
loop_
_entity.id
_entity.type
_entity.pdbx_description
1 polymer ?
#
loop_
_entity_poly.entity_id
_entity_poly.type
_entity_poly.pdbx_seq_one_letter_code
_entity_poly.pdbx_strand_id
1 'polypeptide(L)'
;MFCTEINDPDTEKRRISRTVQIEEKIVRLVENGVTLNLTLVDCPGFGDAVDNSKCWEPIVNYIEKKYLDYFSEETKIERAAIIPDKRVHLCLYFISPTGHGLKQLDIEMMKKLHDRVNVIPVIAKADTLTVNELSYFKNQITKEIEENGIKLYKFPDTEDEDEKRQFGPLRERFPFAIVGSNQVRENNGRRYRVRDYSWGTVEVENLQHNDFIALRDTVIRMNLIDLIAVTRSVHYENFRYRQLNKGPKNAIDRDPFTQLEHEKQIKEKELEERKRNMEKVFEDKVMEREEKLVARQSETALALVA
;
A
#
# COMPACT_ATOMS: atom_id res chain seq x y z
N MET A 1 20.99 -13.60 -13.00
CA MET A 1 21.69 -13.55 -11.70
C MET A 1 21.90 -12.08 -11.37
N PHE A 2 21.07 -11.50 -10.50
CA PHE A 2 21.19 -10.09 -10.13
C PHE A 2 22.43 -9.89 -9.25
N CYS A 3 23.48 -9.30 -9.82
CA CYS A 3 24.64 -8.85 -9.06
C CYS A 3 24.34 -7.45 -8.51
N THR A 4 23.80 -7.38 -7.31
CA THR A 4 23.93 -6.18 -6.48
C THR A 4 24.50 -6.57 -5.12
N GLU A 5 25.66 -6.02 -4.84
CA GLU A 5 26.25 -5.97 -3.51
C GLU A 5 25.44 -4.92 -2.74
N ILE A 6 24.38 -5.35 -2.05
CA ILE A 6 23.50 -4.48 -1.25
C ILE A 6 24.26 -3.93 -0.02
N ASN A 7 25.44 -4.47 0.27
CA ASN A 7 26.30 -4.03 1.36
C ASN A 7 27.69 -3.69 0.81
N ASP A 8 28.16 -2.50 1.17
CA ASP A 8 29.55 -2.08 0.99
C ASP A 8 30.45 -3.08 1.75
N PRO A 9 31.44 -3.75 1.12
CA PRO A 9 32.29 -4.74 1.79
C PRO A 9 33.03 -4.21 3.02
N ASP A 10 33.23 -2.89 3.13
CA ASP A 10 33.80 -2.24 4.32
C ASP A 10 32.84 -2.17 5.53
N THR A 11 31.60 -2.65 5.40
CA THR A 11 30.59 -2.65 6.48
C THR A 11 30.64 -3.91 7.37
N GLU A 12 31.60 -4.82 7.16
CA GLU A 12 31.63 -6.17 7.76
C GLU A 12 31.71 -6.25 9.30
N LYS A 13 31.80 -5.13 10.04
CA LYS A 13 31.82 -5.12 11.52
C LYS A 13 30.82 -4.19 12.19
N ARG A 14 30.00 -3.44 11.46
CA ARG A 14 28.94 -2.64 12.10
C ARG A 14 27.71 -3.53 12.28
N ARG A 15 27.35 -3.83 13.54
CA ARG A 15 26.01 -4.36 13.85
C ARG A 15 25.01 -3.43 13.17
N ILE A 16 24.30 -3.92 12.17
CA ILE A 16 23.22 -3.18 11.51
C ILE A 16 22.28 -2.74 12.64
N SER A 17 22.13 -1.43 12.81
CA SER A 17 21.23 -0.89 13.84
C SER A 17 19.83 -1.39 13.58
N ARG A 18 19.06 -1.64 14.65
CA ARG A 18 17.64 -1.99 14.50
C ARG A 18 16.94 -0.89 13.71
N THR A 19 16.19 -1.26 12.69
CA THR A 19 15.36 -0.35 11.89
C THR A 19 14.28 0.26 12.80
N VAL A 20 14.34 1.57 13.03
CA VAL A 20 13.40 2.30 13.92
C VAL A 20 12.30 2.99 13.13
N GLN A 21 12.55 3.30 11.86
CA GLN A 21 11.64 4.00 10.96
C GLN A 21 11.60 3.29 9.61
N ILE A 22 10.57 3.58 8.81
CA ILE A 22 10.46 3.02 7.47
C ILE A 22 11.55 3.65 6.59
N GLU A 23 12.43 2.83 6.04
CA GLU A 23 13.55 3.26 5.19
C GLU A 23 13.40 2.73 3.76
N GLU A 24 13.61 3.61 2.78
CA GLU A 24 13.57 3.25 1.35
C GLU A 24 14.99 3.10 0.80
N LYS A 25 15.29 1.95 0.20
CA LYS A 25 16.54 1.70 -0.54
C LYS A 25 16.23 1.44 -2.00
N ILE A 26 16.73 2.29 -2.88
CA ILE A 26 16.54 2.17 -4.32
C ILE A 26 17.76 1.51 -4.93
N VAL A 27 17.54 0.41 -5.65
CA VAL A 27 18.57 -0.39 -6.29
C VAL A 27 18.24 -0.51 -7.77
N ARG A 28 19.18 -0.11 -8.63
CA ARG A 28 19.05 -0.29 -10.07
C ARG A 28 19.69 -1.61 -10.48
N LEU A 29 18.85 -2.54 -10.93
CA LEU A 29 19.24 -3.85 -11.43
C LEU A 29 19.27 -3.83 -12.95
N VAL A 30 20.28 -4.48 -13.54
CA VAL A 30 20.39 -4.65 -14.99
C VAL A 30 20.62 -6.13 -15.28
N GLU A 31 19.71 -6.75 -16.02
CA GLU A 31 19.82 -8.15 -16.46
C GLU A 31 19.38 -8.25 -17.92
N ASN A 32 20.24 -8.82 -18.77
CA ASN A 32 19.95 -9.06 -20.20
C ASN A 32 19.41 -7.83 -20.97
N GLY A 33 19.87 -6.62 -20.62
CA GLY A 33 19.43 -5.36 -21.23
C GLY A 33 18.14 -4.77 -20.63
N VAL A 34 17.47 -5.49 -19.74
CA VAL A 34 16.32 -4.99 -18.98
C VAL A 34 16.82 -4.28 -17.72
N THR A 35 16.42 -3.02 -17.54
CA THR A 35 16.73 -2.25 -16.33
C THR A 35 15.53 -2.24 -15.40
N LEU A 36 15.70 -2.75 -14.18
CA LEU A 36 14.70 -2.77 -13.13
C LEU A 36 15.11 -1.82 -11.99
N ASN A 37 14.29 -0.81 -11.71
CA ASN A 37 14.47 0.06 -10.55
C ASN A 37 13.71 -0.53 -9.36
N LEU A 38 14.40 -1.34 -8.56
CA LEU A 38 13.82 -2.00 -7.40
C LEU A 38 13.89 -1.07 -6.18
N THR A 39 12.74 -0.77 -5.58
CA THR A 39 12.68 -0.06 -4.29
C THR A 39 12.38 -1.06 -3.19
N LEU A 40 13.31 -1.23 -2.26
CA LEU A 40 13.15 -2.03 -1.06
C LEU A 40 12.74 -1.11 0.08
N VAL A 41 11.61 -1.42 0.71
CA VAL A 41 11.08 -0.67 1.86
C VAL A 41 11.31 -1.53 3.09
N ASP A 42 12.25 -1.12 3.95
CA ASP A 42 12.48 -1.77 5.23
C ASP A 42 11.54 -1.19 6.29
N CYS A 43 10.95 -2.07 7.10
CA CYS A 43 9.94 -1.69 8.08
C CYS A 43 10.52 -1.85 9.49
N PRO A 44 10.14 -0.99 10.46
CA PRO A 44 10.52 -1.19 11.84
C PRO A 44 9.93 -2.51 12.36
N GLY A 45 10.68 -3.18 13.24
CA GLY A 45 10.21 -4.38 13.92
C GLY A 45 8.95 -4.10 14.74
N PHE A 46 8.03 -5.06 14.75
CA PHE A 46 6.81 -5.03 15.56
C PHE A 46 6.78 -6.24 16.50
N GLY A 47 5.99 -6.17 17.58
CA GLY A 47 5.87 -7.27 18.55
C GLY A 47 6.81 -7.19 19.75
N ASP A 48 7.69 -6.18 19.81
CA ASP A 48 8.64 -5.98 20.93
C ASP A 48 8.03 -5.24 22.13
N ALA A 49 6.92 -4.53 21.92
CA ALA A 49 6.25 -3.75 22.97
C ALA A 49 5.34 -4.63 23.84
N VAL A 50 5.02 -4.16 25.06
CA VAL A 50 4.02 -4.81 25.92
C VAL A 50 2.62 -4.68 25.31
N ASP A 51 2.29 -3.50 24.83
CA ASP A 51 1.10 -3.26 24.01
C ASP A 51 1.52 -3.07 22.55
N ASN A 52 1.09 -3.99 21.69
CA ASN A 52 1.28 -3.93 20.25
C ASN A 52 -0.02 -3.53 19.53
N SER A 53 -0.98 -2.95 20.26
CA SER A 53 -2.17 -2.37 19.65
C SER A 53 -1.74 -1.40 18.55
N LYS A 54 -2.33 -1.55 17.36
CA LYS A 54 -2.10 -0.67 16.21
C LYS A 54 -0.67 -0.65 15.65
N CYS A 55 0.15 -1.66 15.90
CA CYS A 55 1.51 -1.73 15.35
C CYS A 55 1.56 -1.71 13.80
N TRP A 56 0.45 -2.04 13.13
CA TRP A 56 0.31 -1.98 11.68
C TRP A 56 0.09 -0.56 11.13
N GLU A 57 -0.30 0.42 11.95
CA GLU A 57 -0.65 1.77 11.49
C GLU A 57 0.48 2.45 10.71
N PRO A 58 1.77 2.44 11.15
CA PRO A 58 2.85 3.07 10.39
C PRO A 58 3.02 2.49 8.98
N ILE A 59 2.90 1.16 8.84
CA ILE A 59 3.06 0.45 7.56
C ILE A 59 1.85 0.71 6.67
N VAL A 60 0.64 0.62 7.22
CA VAL A 60 -0.60 0.91 6.49
C VAL A 60 -0.62 2.37 6.02
N ASN A 61 -0.25 3.32 6.87
CA ASN A 61 -0.18 4.74 6.54
C ASN A 61 0.87 5.01 5.45
N TYR A 62 2.01 4.30 5.48
CA TYR A 62 3.01 4.41 4.42
C TYR A 62 2.47 3.93 3.07
N ILE A 63 1.80 2.76 3.02
CA ILE A 63 1.20 2.24 1.79
C ILE A 63 0.10 3.19 1.27
N GLU A 64 -0.80 3.63 2.16
CA GLU A 64 -1.87 4.57 1.79
C GLU A 64 -1.32 5.93 1.33
N LYS A 65 -0.22 6.41 1.92
CA LYS A 65 0.47 7.64 1.47
C LYS A 65 1.00 7.48 0.05
N LYS A 66 1.65 6.36 -0.29
CA LYS A 66 2.12 6.13 -1.66
C LYS A 66 0.98 6.06 -2.67
N TYR A 67 -0.16 5.49 -2.28
CA TYR A 67 -1.36 5.53 -3.12
C TYR A 67 -1.95 6.94 -3.25
N LEU A 68 -1.93 7.73 -2.17
CA LEU A 68 -2.37 9.12 -2.19
C LEU A 68 -1.49 9.96 -3.11
N ASP A 69 -0.17 9.86 -3.00
CA ASP A 69 0.78 10.57 -3.86
C ASP A 69 0.51 10.27 -5.34
N TYR A 70 0.31 8.99 -5.69
CA TYR A 70 -0.02 8.58 -7.05
C TYR A 70 -1.39 9.10 -7.50
N PHE A 71 -2.39 9.05 -6.63
CA PHE A 71 -3.74 9.57 -6.91
C PHE A 71 -3.75 11.09 -7.14
N SER A 72 -3.04 11.85 -6.30
CA SER A 72 -2.91 13.30 -6.47
C SER A 72 -2.28 13.63 -7.83
N GLU A 73 -1.19 12.95 -8.24
CA GLU A 73 -0.61 13.12 -9.58
C GLU A 73 -1.57 12.74 -10.73
N GLU A 74 -2.36 11.67 -10.56
CA GLU A 74 -3.34 11.23 -11.56
C GLU A 74 -4.50 12.22 -11.75
N THR A 75 -4.89 12.92 -10.67
CA THR A 75 -5.99 13.90 -10.66
C THR A 75 -5.59 15.32 -11.08
N LYS A 76 -4.30 15.63 -11.21
CA LYS A 76 -3.84 16.94 -11.69
C LYS A 76 -4.28 17.20 -13.13
N ILE A 77 -4.64 18.46 -13.41
CA ILE A 77 -4.95 18.92 -14.77
C ILE A 77 -3.69 18.82 -15.65
N GLU A 78 -2.58 19.39 -15.17
CA GLU A 78 -1.28 19.27 -15.81
C GLU A 78 -0.52 18.08 -15.21
N ARG A 79 -0.66 16.93 -15.87
CA ARG A 79 0.00 15.68 -15.46
C ARG A 79 1.24 15.40 -16.30
N ALA A 80 2.26 14.82 -15.66
CA ALA A 80 3.39 14.25 -16.40
C ALA A 80 2.89 13.11 -17.31
N ALA A 81 3.51 12.96 -18.49
CA ALA A 81 3.16 11.89 -19.42
C ALA A 81 3.34 10.48 -18.80
N ILE A 82 4.31 10.34 -17.90
CA ILE A 82 4.60 9.12 -17.16
C ILE A 82 4.68 9.48 -15.68
N ILE A 83 3.72 9.01 -14.89
CA ILE A 83 3.71 9.19 -13.44
C ILE A 83 4.69 8.18 -12.82
N PRO A 84 5.68 8.60 -12.03
CA PRO A 84 6.58 7.68 -11.34
C PRO A 84 5.80 6.77 -10.38
N ASP A 85 5.83 5.46 -10.61
CA ASP A 85 5.16 4.49 -9.74
C ASP A 85 5.99 4.21 -8.49
N LYS A 86 5.54 4.75 -7.34
CA LYS A 86 6.13 4.53 -6.02
C LYS A 86 5.27 3.64 -5.12
N ARG A 87 4.23 3.02 -5.68
CA ARG A 87 3.29 2.18 -4.93
C ARG A 87 4.00 0.90 -4.51
N VAL A 88 3.56 0.32 -3.38
CA VAL A 88 4.10 -0.95 -2.90
C VAL A 88 3.43 -2.08 -3.65
N HIS A 89 4.19 -2.80 -4.50
CA HIS A 89 3.65 -3.89 -5.32
C HIS A 89 3.59 -5.24 -4.60
N LEU A 90 4.46 -5.43 -3.60
CA LEU A 90 4.58 -6.69 -2.86
C LEU A 90 4.98 -6.42 -1.41
N CYS A 91 4.35 -7.13 -0.48
CA CYS A 91 4.74 -7.23 0.91
C CYS A 91 5.19 -8.67 1.22
N LEU A 92 6.48 -8.84 1.51
CA LEU A 92 7.01 -10.09 2.05
C LEU A 92 6.77 -10.11 3.56
N TYR A 93 5.85 -10.95 4.01
CA TYR A 93 5.49 -11.04 5.43
C TYR A 93 6.29 -12.13 6.12
N PHE A 94 7.22 -11.74 6.99
CA PHE A 94 8.11 -12.68 7.68
C PHE A 94 7.43 -13.28 8.92
N ILE A 95 7.10 -14.57 8.84
CA ILE A 95 6.54 -15.36 9.93
C ILE A 95 7.70 -15.92 10.76
N SER A 96 7.63 -15.74 12.08
CA SER A 96 8.61 -16.32 13.01
C SER A 96 8.51 -17.86 13.00
N PRO A 97 9.63 -18.60 12.99
CA PRO A 97 9.62 -20.06 12.97
C PRO A 97 9.33 -20.64 14.36
N THR A 98 8.08 -20.54 14.82
CA THR A 98 7.66 -21.02 16.15
C THR A 98 7.42 -22.52 16.17
N GLY A 99 7.14 -23.15 15.02
CA GLY A 99 6.81 -24.57 14.90
C GLY A 99 5.36 -24.92 15.30
N HIS A 100 4.58 -23.94 15.77
CA HIS A 100 3.17 -24.12 16.14
C HIS A 100 2.27 -23.60 15.02
N GLY A 101 1.84 -22.34 15.11
CA GLY A 101 1.02 -21.64 14.12
C GLY A 101 1.37 -20.16 14.07
N LEU A 102 0.49 -19.37 13.46
CA LEU A 102 0.58 -17.93 13.40
C LEU A 102 0.30 -17.31 14.76
N LYS A 103 1.04 -16.26 15.10
CA LYS A 103 0.69 -15.46 16.28
C LYS A 103 -0.57 -14.67 15.98
N GLN A 104 -1.37 -14.38 17.02
CA GLN A 104 -2.55 -13.53 16.88
C GLN A 104 -2.21 -12.15 16.29
N LEU A 105 -1.02 -11.62 16.62
CA LEU A 105 -0.51 -10.37 16.05
C LEU A 105 -0.31 -10.46 14.54
N ASP A 106 0.22 -11.59 14.05
CA ASP A 106 0.46 -11.81 12.63
C ASP A 106 -0.84 -11.91 11.85
N ILE A 107 -1.84 -12.60 12.43
CA ILE A 107 -3.18 -12.70 11.86
C ILE A 107 -3.81 -11.31 11.69
N GLU A 108 -3.80 -10.48 12.74
CA GLU A 108 -4.39 -9.14 12.67
C GLU A 108 -3.64 -8.25 11.68
N MET A 109 -2.30 -8.31 11.66
CA MET A 109 -1.49 -7.53 10.73
C MET A 109 -1.75 -7.90 9.27
N MET A 110 -1.75 -9.20 8.95
CA MET A 110 -2.09 -9.68 7.60
C MET A 110 -3.52 -9.29 7.19
N LYS A 111 -4.49 -9.35 8.11
CA LYS A 111 -5.87 -8.85 7.88
C LYS A 111 -5.96 -7.35 7.61
N LYS A 112 -4.99 -6.53 8.02
CA LYS A 112 -4.98 -5.09 7.64
C LYS A 112 -4.27 -4.83 6.32
N LEU A 113 -3.30 -5.68 5.97
CA LEU A 113 -2.45 -5.52 4.80
C LEU A 113 -3.05 -6.13 3.53
N HIS A 114 -3.72 -7.28 3.62
CA HIS A 114 -4.15 -8.06 2.44
C HIS A 114 -5.11 -7.33 1.48
N ASP A 115 -5.89 -6.35 1.97
CA ASP A 115 -6.76 -5.54 1.10
C ASP A 115 -5.99 -4.40 0.38
N ARG A 116 -4.78 -4.09 0.83
CA ARG A 116 -3.98 -2.93 0.40
C ARG A 116 -2.75 -3.28 -0.41
N VAL A 117 -2.21 -4.48 -0.25
CA VAL A 117 -0.97 -4.90 -0.92
C VAL A 117 -1.00 -6.41 -1.14
N ASN A 118 -0.32 -6.87 -2.19
CA ASN A 118 -0.09 -8.29 -2.40
C ASN A 118 0.79 -8.83 -1.27
N VAL A 119 0.26 -9.70 -0.41
CA VAL A 119 1.00 -10.29 0.71
C VAL A 119 1.47 -11.70 0.33
N ILE A 120 2.77 -11.95 0.47
CA ILE A 120 3.39 -13.28 0.37
C ILE A 120 3.97 -13.63 1.75
N PRO A 121 3.42 -14.63 2.46
CA PRO A 121 3.99 -15.11 3.71
C PRO A 121 5.27 -15.89 3.46
N VAL A 122 6.26 -15.64 4.30
CA VAL A 122 7.59 -16.24 4.24
C VAL A 122 8.00 -16.66 5.65
N ILE A 123 8.32 -17.93 5.84
CA ILE A 123 8.86 -18.43 7.11
C ILE A 123 10.31 -17.98 7.22
N ALA A 124 10.59 -17.12 8.20
CA ALA A 124 11.91 -16.60 8.48
C ALA A 124 12.80 -17.63 9.17
N LYS A 125 14.12 -17.58 8.94
CA LYS A 125 15.12 -18.44 9.62
C LYS A 125 14.72 -19.92 9.62
N ALA A 126 14.37 -20.44 8.45
CA ALA A 126 13.90 -21.82 8.29
C ALA A 126 14.90 -22.89 8.77
N ASP A 127 16.18 -22.53 8.87
CA ASP A 127 17.26 -23.34 9.43
C ASP A 127 17.11 -23.67 10.92
N THR A 128 16.13 -23.08 11.63
CA THR A 128 15.81 -23.43 13.01
C THR A 128 14.82 -24.59 13.14
N LEU A 129 14.20 -25.04 12.05
CA LEU A 129 13.20 -26.11 12.05
C LEU A 129 13.73 -27.32 11.28
N THR A 130 13.41 -28.52 11.76
CA THR A 130 13.65 -29.75 11.01
C THR A 130 12.70 -29.85 9.81
N VAL A 131 13.01 -30.70 8.83
CA VAL A 131 12.14 -30.93 7.64
C VAL A 131 10.71 -31.32 8.04
N ASN A 132 10.57 -32.14 9.08
CA ASN A 132 9.26 -32.60 9.56
C ASN A 132 8.48 -31.47 10.25
N GLU A 133 9.13 -30.70 11.11
CA GLU A 133 8.53 -29.54 11.78
C GLU A 133 8.14 -28.46 10.78
N LEU A 134 8.97 -28.23 9.76
CA LEU A 134 8.69 -27.29 8.69
C LEU A 134 7.45 -27.68 7.89
N SER A 135 7.32 -28.96 7.53
CA SER A 135 6.14 -29.48 6.83
C SER A 135 4.86 -29.31 7.66
N TYR A 136 4.91 -29.66 8.95
CA TYR A 136 3.80 -29.45 9.88
C TYR A 136 3.44 -27.97 9.99
N PHE A 137 4.44 -27.11 10.18
CA PHE A 137 4.26 -25.67 10.35
C PHE A 137 3.68 -25.01 9.10
N LYS A 138 4.12 -25.39 7.89
CA LYS A 138 3.56 -24.91 6.62
C LYS A 138 2.06 -25.25 6.52
N ASN A 139 1.68 -26.49 6.82
CA ASN A 139 0.28 -26.91 6.79
C ASN A 139 -0.58 -26.14 7.79
N GLN A 140 -0.06 -25.93 9.00
CA GLN A 140 -0.76 -25.19 10.05
C GLN A 140 -0.96 -23.71 9.67
N ILE A 141 0.08 -23.06 9.10
CA ILE A 141 -0.02 -21.68 8.60
C ILE A 141 -1.10 -21.59 7.51
N THR A 142 -1.08 -22.48 6.51
CA THR A 142 -2.07 -22.45 5.42
C THR A 142 -3.49 -22.59 5.94
N LYS A 143 -3.71 -23.53 6.88
CA LYS A 143 -5.00 -23.73 7.53
C LYS A 143 -5.47 -22.47 8.27
N GLU A 144 -4.61 -21.87 9.09
CA GLU A 144 -4.97 -20.69 9.87
C GLU A 144 -5.24 -19.46 8.98
N ILE A 145 -4.54 -19.32 7.85
CA ILE A 145 -4.78 -18.26 6.86
C ILE A 145 -6.16 -18.40 6.23
N GLU A 146 -6.55 -19.62 5.87
CA GLU A 146 -7.87 -19.92 5.32
C GLU A 146 -9.00 -19.71 6.35
N GLU A 147 -8.84 -20.22 7.58
CA GLU A 147 -9.79 -20.06 8.68
C GLU A 147 -10.03 -18.58 9.03
N ASN A 148 -9.00 -17.74 8.89
CA ASN A 148 -9.08 -16.31 9.16
C ASN A 148 -9.54 -15.46 7.95
N GLY A 149 -9.77 -16.07 6.79
CA GLY A 149 -10.19 -15.35 5.58
C GLY A 149 -9.13 -14.39 5.02
N ILE A 150 -7.84 -14.67 5.26
CA ILE A 150 -6.74 -13.82 4.80
C ILE A 150 -6.49 -14.06 3.31
N LYS A 151 -6.65 -13.01 2.50
CA LYS A 151 -6.49 -13.06 1.03
C LYS A 151 -5.03 -12.83 0.63
N LEU A 152 -4.26 -13.89 0.55
CA LEU A 152 -2.88 -13.81 0.06
C LEU A 152 -2.84 -13.60 -1.46
N TYR A 153 -1.67 -13.17 -1.94
CA TYR A 153 -1.40 -13.14 -3.38
C TYR A 153 -1.48 -14.56 -3.96
N LYS A 154 -2.32 -14.73 -4.98
CA LYS A 154 -2.47 -15.99 -5.71
C LYS A 154 -1.67 -15.91 -6.99
N PHE A 155 -0.73 -16.83 -7.16
CA PHE A 155 0.08 -16.90 -8.37
C PHE A 155 -0.81 -17.26 -9.57
N PRO A 156 -0.78 -16.48 -10.66
CA PRO A 156 -1.57 -16.78 -11.85
C PRO A 156 -1.10 -18.09 -12.48
N ASP A 157 -2.02 -18.95 -12.89
CA ASP A 157 -1.69 -20.11 -13.71
C ASP A 157 -1.20 -19.62 -15.09
N THR A 158 -0.13 -20.24 -15.59
CA THR A 158 0.39 -19.95 -16.93
C THR A 158 -0.12 -20.99 -17.91
N GLU A 159 -0.53 -20.59 -19.10
CA GLU A 159 -0.93 -21.52 -20.16
C GLU A 159 0.30 -22.24 -20.76
N ASP A 160 1.49 -21.67 -20.60
CA ASP A 160 2.74 -22.22 -21.12
C ASP A 160 3.15 -23.48 -20.33
N GLU A 161 3.16 -24.62 -21.03
CA GLU A 161 3.54 -25.92 -20.47
C GLU A 161 5.01 -25.99 -20.07
N ASP A 162 5.90 -25.26 -20.73
CA ASP A 162 7.32 -25.21 -20.38
C ASP A 162 7.53 -24.42 -19.08
N GLU A 163 6.81 -23.29 -18.92
CA GLU A 163 6.81 -22.54 -17.66
C GLU A 163 6.19 -23.35 -16.51
N LYS A 164 5.07 -24.04 -16.74
CA LYS A 164 4.48 -24.94 -15.73
C LYS A 164 5.48 -26.01 -15.28
N ARG A 165 6.18 -26.65 -16.21
CA ARG A 165 7.19 -27.67 -15.89
C ARG A 165 8.37 -27.10 -15.12
N GLN A 166 8.85 -25.92 -15.51
CA GLN A 166 10.01 -25.29 -14.88
C GLN A 166 9.70 -24.74 -13.49
N PHE A 167 8.50 -24.18 -13.30
CA PHE A 167 8.20 -23.37 -12.11
C PHE A 167 7.07 -23.92 -11.23
N GLY A 168 6.24 -24.86 -11.71
CA GLY A 168 5.22 -25.55 -10.92
C GLY A 168 5.76 -26.10 -9.59
N PRO A 169 6.88 -26.84 -9.60
CA PRO A 169 7.50 -27.36 -8.38
C PRO A 169 7.98 -26.28 -7.40
N LEU A 170 8.22 -25.05 -7.88
CA LEU A 170 8.60 -23.93 -7.04
C LEU A 170 7.38 -23.30 -6.37
N ARG A 171 6.24 -23.26 -7.05
CA ARG A 171 4.96 -22.74 -6.51
C ARG A 171 4.39 -23.64 -5.40
N GLU A 172 4.53 -24.96 -5.55
CA GLU A 172 4.08 -25.96 -4.56
C GLU A 172 4.80 -25.84 -3.21
N ARG A 173 5.93 -25.13 -3.14
CA ARG A 173 6.68 -24.91 -1.89
C ARG A 173 6.07 -23.84 -0.99
N PHE A 174 5.02 -23.17 -1.44
CA PHE A 174 4.35 -22.11 -0.70
C PHE A 174 3.65 -22.65 0.57
N PRO A 175 3.76 -21.98 1.74
CA PRO A 175 4.53 -20.76 2.00
C PRO A 175 6.05 -21.01 2.03
N PHE A 176 6.82 -20.06 1.49
CA PHE A 176 8.27 -20.23 1.31
C PHE A 176 9.01 -20.20 2.65
N ALA A 177 9.91 -21.15 2.87
CA ALA A 177 10.77 -21.21 4.04
C ALA A 177 12.20 -20.80 3.67
N ILE A 178 12.64 -19.62 4.10
CA ILE A 178 13.91 -19.04 3.63
C ILE A 178 14.95 -18.90 4.74
N VAL A 179 16.21 -18.91 4.31
CA VAL A 179 17.37 -18.59 5.12
C VAL A 179 18.10 -17.43 4.43
N GLY A 180 18.32 -16.34 5.16
CA GLY A 180 19.12 -15.22 4.68
C GLY A 180 20.55 -15.30 5.20
N SER A 181 21.53 -14.91 4.37
CA SER A 181 22.90 -14.70 4.82
C SER A 181 23.58 -13.56 4.05
N ASN A 182 24.40 -12.79 4.77
CA ASN A 182 25.31 -11.79 4.19
C ASN A 182 26.72 -12.35 3.98
N GLN A 183 27.04 -13.51 4.57
CA GLN A 183 28.35 -14.14 4.41
C GLN A 183 28.42 -14.84 3.05
N VAL A 184 29.42 -14.49 2.26
CA VAL A 184 29.69 -15.08 0.95
C VAL A 184 30.91 -15.99 1.07
N ARG A 185 30.80 -17.20 0.52
CA ARG A 185 31.92 -18.12 0.35
C ARG A 185 32.14 -18.32 -1.15
N GLU A 186 33.40 -18.43 -1.54
CA GLU A 186 33.78 -18.77 -2.91
C GLU A 186 34.30 -20.20 -2.95
N ASN A 187 33.77 -21.01 -3.87
CA ASN A 187 34.26 -22.36 -4.15
C ASN A 187 34.22 -22.58 -5.66
N ASN A 188 35.33 -23.06 -6.23
CA ASN A 188 35.48 -23.28 -7.68
C ASN A 188 35.05 -22.09 -8.56
N GLY A 189 35.38 -20.86 -8.14
CA GLY A 189 35.04 -19.62 -8.86
C GLY A 189 33.56 -19.22 -8.79
N ARG A 190 32.72 -19.94 -8.04
CA ARG A 190 31.33 -19.56 -7.78
C ARG A 190 31.22 -18.98 -6.37
N ARG A 191 30.70 -17.74 -6.29
CA ARG A 191 30.34 -17.09 -5.04
C ARG A 191 28.92 -17.52 -4.64
N TYR A 192 28.75 -18.03 -3.43
CA TYR A 192 27.46 -18.43 -2.89
C TYR A 192 27.32 -17.94 -1.44
N ARG A 193 26.08 -17.62 -1.05
CA ARG A 193 25.77 -17.14 0.30
C ARG A 193 25.57 -18.32 1.23
N VAL A 194 26.23 -18.28 2.39
CA VAL A 194 26.26 -19.40 3.33
C VAL A 194 26.03 -18.95 4.75
N ARG A 195 25.55 -19.85 5.60
CA ARG A 195 25.53 -19.67 7.05
C ARG A 195 26.25 -20.84 7.71
N ASP A 196 27.37 -20.54 8.35
CA ASP A 196 28.18 -21.55 9.04
C ASP A 196 27.68 -21.80 10.46
N TYR A 197 27.56 -23.08 10.80
CA TYR A 197 27.29 -23.59 12.13
C TYR A 197 28.36 -24.61 12.54
N SER A 198 28.47 -24.90 13.84
CA SER A 198 29.40 -25.92 14.34
C SER A 198 29.15 -27.33 13.77
N TRP A 199 27.92 -27.60 13.31
CA TRP A 199 27.49 -28.88 12.75
C TRP A 199 27.40 -28.92 11.22
N GLY A 200 27.64 -27.80 10.53
CA GLY A 200 27.56 -27.76 9.07
C GLY A 200 27.33 -26.37 8.50
N THR A 201 27.25 -26.30 7.17
CA THR A 201 27.02 -25.05 6.44
C THR A 201 25.67 -25.10 5.72
N VAL A 202 24.83 -24.09 5.94
CA VAL A 202 23.58 -23.90 5.21
C VAL A 202 23.84 -23.00 4.01
N GLU A 203 23.73 -23.55 2.81
CA GLU A 203 23.79 -22.79 1.56
C GLU A 203 22.44 -22.13 1.27
N VAL A 204 22.43 -20.80 1.11
CA VAL A 204 21.20 -20.03 0.85
C VAL A 204 20.64 -20.34 -0.55
N GLU A 205 21.52 -20.53 -1.53
CA GLU A 205 21.13 -20.80 -2.92
C GLU A 205 21.02 -22.30 -3.22
N ASN A 206 20.54 -23.09 -2.25
CA ASN A 206 20.34 -24.52 -2.40
C ASN A 206 18.89 -24.91 -2.02
N LEU A 207 18.13 -25.41 -3.01
CA LEU A 207 16.72 -25.81 -2.86
C LEU A 207 16.48 -26.99 -1.90
N GLN A 208 17.54 -27.75 -1.58
CA GLN A 208 17.48 -28.81 -0.57
C GLN A 208 17.58 -28.26 0.85
N HIS A 209 18.16 -27.06 1.02
CA HIS A 209 18.33 -26.42 2.32
C HIS A 209 17.21 -25.43 2.65
N ASN A 210 16.71 -24.70 1.64
CA ASN A 210 15.65 -23.71 1.83
C ASN A 210 14.96 -23.34 0.50
N ASP A 211 13.94 -22.50 0.56
CA ASP A 211 13.11 -22.07 -0.57
C ASP A 211 13.48 -20.66 -1.11
N PHE A 212 14.67 -20.13 -0.82
CA PHE A 212 15.08 -18.78 -1.27
C PHE A 212 15.09 -18.64 -2.79
N ILE A 213 15.59 -19.67 -3.50
CA ILE A 213 15.55 -19.71 -4.97
C ILE A 213 14.11 -19.70 -5.46
N ALA A 214 13.23 -20.47 -4.82
CA ALA A 214 11.82 -20.54 -5.19
C ALA A 214 11.16 -19.15 -5.01
N LEU A 215 11.34 -18.51 -3.85
CA LEU A 215 10.84 -17.15 -3.61
C LEU A 215 11.35 -16.14 -4.64
N ARG A 216 12.67 -16.10 -4.87
CA ARG A 216 13.31 -15.17 -5.81
C ARG A 216 12.76 -15.33 -7.23
N ASP A 217 12.68 -16.57 -7.71
CA ASP A 217 12.32 -16.88 -9.08
C ASP A 217 10.81 -16.67 -9.30
N THR A 218 9.98 -17.09 -8.34
CA THR A 218 8.54 -16.88 -8.39
C THR A 218 8.19 -15.38 -8.33
N VAL A 219 8.84 -14.58 -7.50
CA VAL A 219 8.54 -13.14 -7.39
C VAL A 219 9.10 -12.34 -8.56
N ILE A 220 10.40 -12.44 -8.82
CA ILE A 220 11.08 -11.52 -9.74
C ILE A 220 10.99 -11.98 -11.20
N ARG A 221 11.13 -13.30 -11.46
CA ARG A 221 11.16 -13.78 -12.85
C ARG A 221 9.78 -14.01 -13.42
N MET A 222 8.88 -14.60 -12.64
CA MET A 222 7.57 -15.00 -13.15
C MET A 222 6.51 -13.92 -12.98
N ASN A 223 6.34 -13.45 -11.74
CA ASN A 223 5.12 -12.76 -11.36
C ASN A 223 5.30 -11.25 -11.14
N LEU A 224 6.45 -10.68 -11.50
CA LEU A 224 6.72 -9.25 -11.27
C LEU A 224 5.71 -8.36 -11.99
N ILE A 225 5.42 -8.66 -13.26
CA ILE A 225 4.47 -7.89 -14.07
C ILE A 225 3.05 -8.06 -13.52
N ASP A 226 2.69 -9.28 -13.12
CA ASP A 226 1.37 -9.56 -12.54
C ASP A 226 1.18 -8.86 -11.19
N LEU A 227 2.18 -8.90 -10.29
CA LEU A 227 2.16 -8.16 -9.03
C LEU A 227 1.90 -6.66 -9.24
N ILE A 228 2.54 -6.06 -10.26
CA ILE A 228 2.30 -4.66 -10.63
C ILE A 228 0.87 -4.47 -11.16
N ALA A 229 0.40 -5.38 -12.02
CA ALA A 229 -0.94 -5.33 -12.59
C ALA A 229 -2.04 -5.44 -11.52
N VAL A 230 -1.94 -6.41 -10.60
CA VAL A 230 -2.87 -6.60 -9.47
C VAL A 230 -2.84 -5.39 -8.54
N THR A 231 -1.66 -4.83 -8.26
CA THR A 231 -1.53 -3.59 -7.48
C THR A 231 -2.30 -2.45 -8.13
N ARG A 232 -2.20 -2.32 -9.45
CA ARG A 232 -2.91 -1.28 -10.21
C ARG A 232 -4.42 -1.51 -10.25
N SER A 233 -4.87 -2.71 -10.63
CA SER A 233 -6.28 -2.99 -10.94
C SER A 233 -7.13 -3.32 -9.72
N VAL A 234 -6.53 -3.83 -8.64
CA VAL A 234 -7.24 -4.25 -7.44
C VAL A 234 -6.96 -3.27 -6.31
N HIS A 235 -5.73 -3.21 -5.82
CA HIS A 235 -5.41 -2.47 -4.59
C HIS A 235 -5.55 -0.95 -4.78
N TYR A 236 -4.96 -0.42 -5.85
CA TYR A 236 -5.02 1.00 -6.16
C TYR A 236 -6.44 1.43 -6.56
N GLU A 237 -7.16 0.67 -7.40
CA GLU A 237 -8.56 1.01 -7.72
C GLU A 237 -9.47 0.95 -6.49
N ASN A 238 -9.30 -0.01 -5.58
CA ASN A 238 -10.04 -0.04 -4.32
C ASN A 238 -9.71 1.17 -3.43
N PHE A 239 -8.46 1.64 -3.43
CA PHE A 239 -8.09 2.88 -2.76
C PHE A 239 -8.74 4.09 -3.44
N ARG A 240 -8.63 4.20 -4.77
CA ARG A 240 -9.19 5.28 -5.60
C ARG A 240 -10.70 5.39 -5.43
N TYR A 241 -11.42 4.28 -5.47
CA TYR A 241 -12.87 4.23 -5.19
C TYR A 241 -13.21 4.76 -3.80
N ARG A 242 -12.44 4.35 -2.76
CA ARG A 242 -12.62 4.87 -1.39
C ARG A 242 -12.33 6.37 -1.30
N GLN A 243 -11.34 6.89 -2.02
CA GLN A 243 -10.99 8.30 -2.00
C GLN A 243 -12.05 9.16 -2.71
N LEU A 244 -12.54 8.73 -3.87
CA LEU A 244 -13.60 9.41 -4.61
C LEU A 244 -14.92 9.43 -3.81
N ASN A 245 -15.24 8.34 -3.10
CA ASN A 245 -16.46 8.25 -2.29
C ASN A 245 -16.40 9.01 -0.97
N LYS A 246 -15.22 9.39 -0.47
CA LYS A 246 -15.10 10.08 0.82
C LYS A 246 -15.73 11.47 0.82
N GLY A 247 -16.19 11.98 -0.33
CA GLY A 247 -16.69 13.33 -0.49
C GLY A 247 -15.57 14.35 -0.19
N PRO A 248 -15.77 15.64 -0.47
CA PRO A 248 -14.74 16.65 -0.23
C PRO A 248 -14.57 16.90 1.27
N LYS A 249 -13.82 16.01 1.96
CA LYS A 249 -13.67 16.03 3.42
C LYS A 249 -12.44 16.75 3.96
N ASN A 250 -11.56 17.31 3.13
CA ASN A 250 -10.51 18.23 3.59
C ASN A 250 -10.18 19.29 2.52
N ALA A 251 -10.18 20.55 2.94
CA ALA A 251 -10.18 21.76 2.10
C ALA A 251 -8.81 22.14 1.49
N ILE A 252 -7.84 21.22 1.42
CA ILE A 252 -6.45 21.57 1.10
C ILE A 252 -5.99 21.00 -0.26
N ASP A 253 -6.73 20.05 -0.84
CA ASP A 253 -6.38 19.43 -2.12
C ASP A 253 -7.64 19.22 -2.99
N ARG A 254 -8.43 20.28 -3.16
CA ARG A 254 -9.57 20.24 -4.08
C ARG A 254 -9.04 20.44 -5.50
N ASP A 255 -9.46 19.59 -6.43
CA ASP A 255 -9.21 19.81 -7.84
C ASP A 255 -9.81 21.17 -8.29
N PRO A 256 -9.20 21.88 -9.25
CA PRO A 256 -9.64 23.22 -9.62
C PRO A 256 -11.10 23.26 -10.09
N PHE A 257 -11.63 22.18 -10.67
CA PHE A 257 -13.04 22.11 -11.08
C PHE A 257 -13.99 22.07 -9.89
N THR A 258 -13.73 21.23 -8.89
CA THR A 258 -14.51 21.17 -7.65
C THR A 258 -14.34 22.45 -6.83
N GLN A 259 -13.18 23.11 -6.87
CA GLN A 259 -13.02 24.45 -6.28
C GLN A 259 -13.92 25.46 -7.00
N LEU A 260 -13.87 25.51 -8.33
CA LEU A 260 -14.62 26.47 -9.13
C LEU A 260 -16.13 26.25 -9.05
N GLU A 261 -16.55 24.99 -8.98
CA GLU A 261 -17.96 24.62 -8.79
C GLU A 261 -18.44 24.97 -7.38
N HIS A 262 -17.62 24.73 -6.35
CA HIS A 262 -17.98 25.11 -4.99
C HIS A 262 -17.94 26.63 -4.77
N GLU A 263 -16.99 27.34 -5.37
CA GLU A 263 -16.98 28.81 -5.42
C GLU A 263 -18.20 29.35 -6.17
N LYS A 264 -18.59 28.71 -7.28
CA LYS A 264 -19.80 29.05 -8.02
C LYS A 264 -21.04 28.83 -7.16
N GLN A 265 -21.16 27.70 -6.47
CA GLN A 265 -22.29 27.42 -5.56
C GLN A 265 -22.35 28.39 -4.38
N ILE A 266 -21.20 28.76 -3.80
CA ILE A 266 -21.13 29.77 -2.73
C ILE A 266 -21.61 31.13 -3.27
N LYS A 267 -21.06 31.58 -4.41
CA LYS A 267 -21.46 32.85 -5.05
C LYS A 267 -22.94 32.86 -5.45
N GLU A 268 -23.47 31.73 -5.89
CA GLU A 268 -24.88 31.58 -6.27
C GLU A 268 -25.79 31.70 -5.04
N LYS A 269 -25.42 31.06 -3.91
CA LYS A 269 -26.13 31.23 -2.63
C LYS A 269 -26.05 32.67 -2.11
N GLU A 270 -24.88 33.29 -2.14
CA GLU A 270 -24.70 34.69 -1.74
C GLU A 270 -25.54 35.63 -2.61
N LEU A 271 -25.61 35.37 -3.92
CA LEU A 271 -26.44 36.14 -4.85
C LEU A 271 -27.93 35.96 -4.57
N GLU A 272 -28.38 34.74 -4.27
CA GLU A 272 -29.78 34.45 -3.90
C GLU A 272 -30.17 35.11 -2.56
N GLU A 273 -29.31 35.06 -1.55
CA GLU A 273 -29.55 35.75 -0.28
C GLU A 273 -29.60 37.27 -0.48
N ARG A 274 -28.71 37.82 -1.31
CA ARG A 274 -28.72 39.24 -1.64
C ARG A 274 -29.98 39.65 -2.43
N LYS A 275 -30.46 38.81 -3.35
CA LYS A 275 -31.73 39.01 -4.06
C LYS A 275 -32.92 38.99 -3.09
N ARG A 276 -33.02 37.98 -2.22
CA ARG A 276 -34.06 37.91 -1.19
C ARG A 276 -34.07 39.13 -0.27
N ASN A 277 -32.90 39.58 0.16
CA ASN A 277 -32.79 40.79 0.99
C ASN A 277 -33.21 42.05 0.22
N MET A 278 -32.88 42.15 -1.07
CA MET A 278 -33.28 43.27 -1.92
C MET A 278 -34.80 43.28 -2.20
N GLU A 279 -35.40 42.12 -2.46
CA GLU A 279 -36.85 41.95 -2.62
C GLU A 279 -37.59 42.35 -1.36
N LYS A 280 -37.14 41.89 -0.18
CA LYS A 280 -37.74 42.28 1.10
C LYS A 280 -37.68 43.79 1.36
N VAL A 281 -36.52 44.41 1.14
CA VAL A 281 -36.38 45.87 1.28
C VAL A 281 -37.24 46.63 0.26
N PHE A 282 -37.45 46.07 -0.93
CA PHE A 282 -38.33 46.66 -1.93
C PHE A 282 -39.80 46.54 -1.51
N GLU A 283 -40.25 45.38 -1.05
CA GLU A 283 -41.61 45.16 -0.51
C GLU A 283 -41.91 46.09 0.67
N ASP A 284 -41.01 46.18 1.65
CA ASP A 284 -41.15 47.08 2.80
C ASP A 284 -41.31 48.55 2.34
N LYS A 285 -40.50 48.97 1.36
CA LYS A 285 -40.59 50.34 0.79
C LYS A 285 -41.85 50.58 -0.01
N VAL A 286 -42.37 49.57 -0.72
CA VAL A 286 -43.65 49.69 -1.46
C VAL A 286 -44.79 49.82 -0.48
N MET A 287 -44.85 48.97 0.56
CA MET A 287 -45.86 49.07 1.62
C MET A 287 -45.83 50.44 2.32
N GLU A 288 -44.65 50.93 2.72
CA GLU A 288 -44.53 52.25 3.36
C GLU A 288 -45.04 53.38 2.44
N ARG A 289 -44.87 53.24 1.12
CA ARG A 289 -45.31 54.22 0.13
C ARG A 289 -46.83 54.16 -0.10
N GLU A 290 -47.40 52.96 -0.12
CA GLU A 290 -48.85 52.74 -0.22
C GLU A 290 -49.57 53.26 1.03
N GLU A 291 -49.05 52.99 2.23
CA GLU A 291 -49.59 53.51 3.49
C GLU A 291 -49.60 55.05 3.51
N LYS A 292 -48.50 55.69 3.08
CA LYS A 292 -48.42 57.16 2.95
C LYS A 292 -49.39 57.71 1.90
N LEU A 293 -49.65 56.96 0.83
CA LEU A 293 -50.61 57.36 -0.21
C LEU A 293 -52.05 57.30 0.31
N VAL A 294 -52.40 56.24 1.03
CA VAL A 294 -53.71 56.07 1.69
C VAL A 294 -53.93 57.15 2.75
N ALA A 295 -52.93 57.45 3.58
CA ALA A 295 -53.00 58.51 4.59
C ALA A 295 -53.20 59.90 3.96
N ARG A 296 -52.51 60.21 2.85
CA ARG A 296 -52.73 61.47 2.13
C ARG A 296 -54.10 61.53 1.48
N GLN A 297 -54.58 60.42 0.90
CA GLN A 297 -55.91 60.36 0.32
C GLN A 297 -57.00 60.58 1.37
N SER A 298 -56.87 60.01 2.57
CA SER A 298 -57.81 60.23 3.66
C SER A 298 -57.76 61.66 4.20
N GLU A 299 -56.58 62.26 4.35
CA GLU A 299 -56.43 63.68 4.73
C GLU A 299 -57.06 64.62 3.69
N THR A 300 -56.81 64.39 2.40
CA THR A 300 -57.41 65.21 1.32
C THR A 300 -58.93 65.02 1.23
N ALA A 301 -59.45 63.82 1.45
CA ALA A 301 -60.89 63.57 1.49
C ALA A 301 -61.55 64.26 2.69
N LEU A 302 -60.92 64.25 3.86
CA LEU A 302 -61.38 65.00 5.04
C LEU A 302 -61.36 66.51 4.81
N ALA A 303 -60.33 67.04 4.15
CA ALA A 303 -60.23 68.46 3.83
C ALA A 303 -61.23 68.93 2.74
N LEU A 304 -61.76 68.01 1.93
CA LEU A 304 -62.80 68.31 0.93
C LEU A 304 -64.23 68.23 1.50
N VAL A 305 -64.41 67.58 2.66
CA VAL A 305 -65.70 67.43 3.34
C VAL A 305 -65.90 68.47 4.46
N ALA A 306 -64.83 69.11 4.92
CA ALA A 306 -64.86 70.26 5.84
C ALA A 306 -64.96 71.59 5.09
#